data_AF-A0AAD6S0T8-F1
#
_entry.id   AF-A0AAD6S0T8-F1
#
_cell.length_a   1.000
_cell.length_b   1.000
_cell.length_c   1.000
_cell.angle_alpha   90.00
_cell.angle_beta   90.00
_cell.angle_gamma   90.00
#
_symmetry.space_group_name_H-M   'P 1'
#
loop_
_entity.id
_entity.type
_entity.pdbx_description
1 polymer ?
#
loop_
_entity_poly.entity_id
_entity_poly.type
_entity_poly.pdbx_seq_one_letter_code
_entity_poly.pdbx_strand_id
1 'polypeptide(L)'
;MSARTVGRVIDEGGKYGELQIAREIMESEGFCESSDGTTHYGLTIEGRHVTLRVPSYAPDADDSDKSMWKTQTRFVEVVHALDHTAQRQFDGTVEMATRIADTYSRSPLAARERRTMDKNHYWRKKLAESKDHAAD
;
A
#
# COMPACT_ATOMS: atom_id res chain seq x y z
N MET A 1 16.19 19.80 15.20
CA MET A 1 16.16 18.37 14.78
C MET A 1 17.25 18.19 13.71
N SER A 2 18.11 17.17 13.79
CA SER A 2 19.23 17.00 12.84
C SER A 2 18.80 16.29 11.56
N ALA A 3 19.54 16.44 10.45
CA ALA A 3 19.29 15.71 9.20
C ALA A 3 19.24 14.18 9.41
N ARG A 4 20.10 13.65 10.29
CA ARG A 4 20.10 12.24 10.67
C ARG A 4 18.81 11.81 11.36
N THR A 5 18.27 12.66 12.24
CA THR A 5 17.00 12.39 12.93
C THR A 5 15.84 12.40 11.94
N VAL A 6 15.79 13.38 11.03
CA VAL A 6 14.75 13.47 10.00
C VAL A 6 14.78 12.23 9.10
N GLY A 7 15.96 11.82 8.64
CA GLY A 7 16.11 10.62 7.81
C GLY A 7 15.59 9.35 8.49
N ARG A 8 15.83 9.18 9.80
CA ARG A 8 15.30 8.05 10.57
C ARG A 8 13.79 8.07 10.70
N VAL A 9 13.21 9.25 10.99
CA VAL A 9 11.75 9.40 11.09
C VAL A 9 11.07 9.03 9.79
N ILE A 10 11.65 9.45 8.65
CA ILE A 10 11.12 9.10 7.32
C ILE A 10 11.22 7.59 7.06
N ASP A 11 12.38 6.98 7.31
CA ASP A 11 12.61 5.54 7.07
C ASP A 11 11.70 4.67 7.96
N GLU A 12 11.66 4.97 9.26
CA GLU A 12 10.80 4.25 10.21
C GLU A 12 9.32 4.46 9.89
N GLY A 13 8.91 5.71 9.63
CA GLY A 13 7.54 6.04 9.25
C GLY A 13 7.08 5.32 7.98
N GLY A 14 7.94 5.22 6.97
CA GLY A 14 7.66 4.47 5.74
C GLY A 14 7.42 2.98 6.02
N LYS A 15 8.28 2.35 6.82
CA LYS A 15 8.12 0.94 7.21
C LYS A 15 6.84 0.68 8.01
N TYR A 16 6.48 1.59 8.91
CA TYR A 16 5.22 1.48 9.66
C TYR A 16 4.00 1.69 8.75
N GLY A 17 4.08 2.59 7.77
CA GLY A 17 3.05 2.76 6.76
C GLY A 17 2.83 1.50 5.92
N GLU A 18 3.90 0.88 5.44
CA GLU A 18 3.83 -0.41 4.71
C GLU A 18 3.23 -1.52 5.58
N LEU A 19 3.66 -1.63 6.83
CA LEU A 19 3.13 -2.61 7.77
C LEU A 19 1.63 -2.41 8.01
N GLN A 20 1.20 -1.16 8.16
CA GLN A 20 -0.21 -0.81 8.34
C GLN A 20 -1.02 -1.21 7.11
N ILE A 21 -0.60 -0.83 5.90
CA ILE A 21 -1.28 -1.16 4.65
C ILE A 21 -1.39 -2.69 4.49
N ALA A 22 -0.32 -3.42 4.77
CA ALA A 22 -0.34 -4.88 4.70
C ALA A 22 -1.37 -5.50 5.64
N ARG A 23 -1.43 -5.04 6.90
CA ARG A 23 -2.40 -5.49 7.88
C ARG A 23 -3.83 -5.14 7.46
N GLU A 24 -4.05 -3.91 7.00
CA GLU A 24 -5.36 -3.43 6.52
C GLU A 24 -5.84 -4.28 5.32
N ILE A 25 -4.97 -4.58 4.36
CA ILE A 25 -5.26 -5.50 3.24
C ILE A 25 -5.59 -6.89 3.78
N MET A 26 -4.82 -7.44 4.72
CA MET A 26 -5.08 -8.77 5.28
C MET A 26 -6.40 -8.87 6.04
N GLU A 27 -6.89 -7.76 6.60
CA GLU A 27 -8.18 -7.72 7.30
C GLU A 27 -9.37 -7.33 6.42
N SER A 28 -9.16 -6.55 5.36
CA SER A 28 -10.25 -6.10 4.49
C SER A 28 -10.85 -7.24 3.68
N GLU A 29 -12.11 -7.13 3.26
CA GLU A 29 -12.70 -8.09 2.31
C GLU A 29 -12.08 -7.94 0.91
N GLY A 30 -11.68 -6.72 0.58
CA GLY A 30 -10.94 -6.37 -0.61
C GLY A 30 -10.60 -4.89 -0.65
N PHE A 31 -9.98 -4.44 -1.74
CA PHE A 31 -9.59 -3.05 -1.95
C PHE A 31 -9.66 -2.66 -3.43
N CYS A 32 -9.74 -1.35 -3.68
CA CYS A 32 -9.57 -0.75 -5.00
C CYS A 32 -8.18 -0.11 -5.07
N GLU A 33 -7.40 -0.43 -6.10
CA GLU A 33 -6.13 0.24 -6.38
C GLU A 33 -6.38 1.43 -7.30
N SER A 34 -5.68 2.54 -7.07
CA SER A 34 -5.69 3.69 -7.96
C SER A 34 -4.26 4.12 -8.24
N SER A 35 -3.95 4.33 -9.51
CA SER A 35 -2.70 4.96 -9.93
C SER A 35 -2.97 6.20 -10.76
N ASP A 36 -2.14 7.21 -10.53
CA ASP A 36 -2.14 8.47 -11.27
C ASP A 36 -0.71 8.82 -11.65
N GLY A 37 -0.52 9.25 -12.89
CA GLY A 37 0.79 9.48 -13.49
C GLY A 37 0.94 10.91 -13.95
N THR A 38 2.06 11.54 -13.63
CA THR A 38 2.42 12.86 -14.18
C THR A 38 3.86 12.86 -14.70
N THR A 39 4.17 13.72 -15.65
CA THR A 39 5.51 13.82 -16.21
C THR A 39 6.23 15.04 -15.67
N HIS A 40 7.40 14.84 -15.07
CA HIS A 40 8.25 15.90 -14.54
C HIS A 40 9.66 15.79 -15.14
N TYR A 41 10.11 16.84 -15.82
CA TYR A 41 11.40 16.87 -16.54
C TYR A 41 11.63 15.68 -17.48
N GLY A 42 10.58 15.25 -18.19
CA GLY A 42 10.65 14.12 -19.13
C GLY A 42 10.68 12.74 -18.46
N LEU A 43 10.50 12.66 -17.14
CA LEU A 43 10.34 11.42 -16.39
C LEU A 43 8.90 11.29 -15.91
N THR A 44 8.26 10.18 -16.24
CA THR A 44 6.95 9.85 -15.70
C THR A 44 7.10 9.41 -14.24
N ILE A 45 6.28 10.01 -13.39
CA ILE A 45 6.15 9.71 -11.96
C ILE A 45 4.74 9.17 -11.76
N GLU A 46 4.62 7.98 -11.19
CA GLU A 46 3.36 7.32 -10.87
C GLU A 46 3.16 7.30 -9.36
N GLY A 47 2.04 7.85 -8.88
CA GLY A 47 1.57 7.74 -7.51
C GLY A 47 0.53 6.64 -7.38
N ARG A 48 0.66 5.77 -6.38
CA ARG A 48 -0.23 4.64 -6.14
C ARG A 48 -0.92 4.74 -4.79
N HIS A 49 -2.21 4.41 -4.80
CA HIS A 49 -3.08 4.43 -3.64
C HIS A 49 -3.94 3.18 -3.56
N VAL A 50 -4.32 2.78 -2.35
CA VAL A 50 -5.32 1.73 -2.12
C VAL A 50 -6.47 2.30 -1.31
N THR A 51 -7.69 2.02 -1.75
CA THR A 51 -8.92 2.40 -1.06
C THR A 51 -9.59 1.16 -0.52
N LEU A 52 -9.75 1.11 0.81
CA LEU A 52 -10.26 -0.05 1.54
C LEU A 52 -10.99 0.38 2.81
N ARG A 53 -11.81 -0.52 3.35
CA ARG A 53 -12.44 -0.31 4.66
C ARG A 53 -11.43 -0.62 5.75
N VAL A 54 -11.28 0.29 6.71
CA VAL A 54 -10.33 0.21 7.82
C VAL A 54 -10.99 0.67 9.11
N PRO A 55 -10.50 0.24 10.28
CA PRO A 55 -10.99 0.76 11.55
C PRO A 55 -10.60 2.23 11.74
N SER A 56 -11.20 2.88 12.73
CA SER A 56 -10.91 4.29 13.02
C SER A 56 -9.57 4.49 13.73
N TYR A 57 -9.06 3.46 14.41
CA TYR A 57 -7.89 3.53 15.30
C TYR A 57 -8.00 4.58 16.41
N ALA A 58 -9.21 5.06 16.71
CA ALA A 58 -9.43 5.94 17.85
C ALA A 58 -9.24 5.14 19.16
N PRO A 59 -8.69 5.75 20.23
CA PRO A 59 -8.37 5.04 21.48
C PRO A 59 -9.55 4.26 22.09
N ASP A 60 -10.77 4.75 21.92
CA ASP A 60 -11.99 4.18 22.50
C ASP A 60 -12.85 3.42 21.47
N ALA A 61 -12.36 3.23 20.24
CA ALA A 61 -13.09 2.49 19.21
C ALA A 61 -12.83 0.99 19.31
N ASP A 62 -13.90 0.19 19.14
CA ASP A 62 -13.76 -1.24 18.94
C ASP A 62 -13.35 -1.53 17.48
N ASP A 63 -12.05 -1.70 17.26
CA ASP A 63 -11.49 -2.03 15.94
C ASP A 63 -11.85 -3.45 15.47
N SER A 64 -12.41 -4.30 16.34
CA SER A 64 -12.80 -5.68 15.98
C SER A 64 -14.14 -5.75 15.23
N ASP A 65 -15.01 -4.76 15.41
CA ASP A 65 -16.28 -4.67 14.69
C ASP A 65 -16.08 -4.08 13.28
N LYS A 66 -15.97 -4.96 12.28
CA LYS A 66 -15.83 -4.59 10.86
C LYS A 66 -17.03 -3.82 10.30
N SER A 67 -18.19 -3.84 10.95
CA SER A 67 -19.35 -3.05 10.51
C SER A 67 -19.11 -1.55 10.67
N MET A 68 -18.31 -1.16 11.66
CA MET A 68 -17.96 0.24 11.96
C MET A 68 -16.79 0.78 11.11
N TRP A 69 -16.16 -0.07 10.31
CA TRP A 69 -15.03 0.31 9.48
C TRP A 69 -15.45 1.25 8.36
N LYS A 70 -14.63 2.28 8.13
CA LYS A 70 -14.89 3.33 7.13
C LYS A 70 -13.95 3.17 5.95
N THR A 71 -14.42 3.54 4.78
CA THR A 71 -13.58 3.63 3.57
C THR A 71 -12.52 4.71 3.78
N GLN A 72 -11.27 4.36 3.56
CA GLN A 72 -10.12 5.26 3.59
C GLN A 72 -9.21 4.97 2.41
N THR A 73 -8.57 6.02 1.90
CA THR A 73 -7.52 5.91 0.89
C THR A 73 -6.17 6.00 1.56
N ARG A 74 -5.31 5.01 1.30
CA ARG A 74 -3.92 4.97 1.76
C ARG A 74 -2.99 5.22 0.59
N PHE A 75 -2.03 6.10 0.80
CA PHE A 75 -0.88 6.25 -0.09
C PHE A 75 0.02 5.03 0.04
N VAL A 76 0.47 4.46 -1.07
CA VAL A 76 1.35 3.28 -1.09
C VAL A 76 2.77 3.70 -1.48
N GLU A 77 2.93 4.30 -2.65
CA GLU A 77 4.24 4.69 -3.16
C GLU A 77 4.14 5.76 -4.25
N VAL A 78 5.25 6.45 -4.47
CA VAL A 78 5.53 7.24 -5.67
C VAL A 78 6.76 6.60 -6.33
N VAL A 79 6.65 6.24 -7.60
CA VAL A 79 7.72 5.57 -8.35
C VAL A 79 7.91 6.19 -9.72
N HIS A 80 9.13 6.14 -10.26
CA HIS A 80 9.38 6.53 -11.64
C HIS A 80 8.94 5.43 -12.60
N ALA A 81 8.05 5.76 -13.54
CA ALA A 81 7.73 4.91 -14.68
C ALA A 81 8.76 5.18 -15.79
N LEU A 82 9.93 4.53 -15.67
CA LEU A 82 11.04 4.68 -16.63
C LEU A 82 10.72 4.11 -18.02
N ASP A 83 9.73 3.23 -18.11
CA ASP A 83 9.24 2.63 -19.34
C ASP A 83 7.74 2.31 -19.19
N HIS A 84 6.95 2.64 -20.20
CA HIS A 84 5.49 2.56 -20.20
C HIS A 84 4.96 1.20 -20.70
N THR A 85 5.80 0.17 -20.75
CA THR A 85 5.33 -1.16 -21.13
C THR A 85 4.42 -1.74 -20.05
N ALA A 86 3.30 -2.34 -20.47
CA ALA A 86 2.36 -3.02 -19.58
C ALA A 86 3.04 -4.08 -18.70
N GLN A 87 4.07 -4.76 -19.25
CA GLN A 87 4.88 -5.72 -18.50
C GLN A 87 5.63 -5.05 -17.35
N ARG A 88 6.27 -3.90 -17.57
CA ARG A 88 7.04 -3.22 -16.53
C ARG A 88 6.15 -2.68 -15.41
N GLN A 89 4.95 -2.19 -15.76
CA GLN A 89 3.94 -1.80 -14.77
C GLN A 89 3.53 -2.99 -13.91
N PHE A 90 3.23 -4.14 -14.53
CA PHE A 90 2.88 -5.37 -13.83
C PHE A 90 4.00 -5.84 -12.90
N ASP A 91 5.24 -5.88 -13.40
CA ASP A 91 6.41 -6.27 -12.60
C ASP A 91 6.59 -5.33 -11.41
N GLY A 92 6.42 -4.02 -11.60
CA GLY A 92 6.45 -3.03 -10.53
C GLY A 92 5.38 -3.27 -9.46
N THR A 93 4.16 -3.66 -9.85
CA THR A 93 3.11 -4.03 -8.90
C THR A 93 3.45 -5.34 -8.17
N VAL A 94 4.07 -6.32 -8.82
CA VAL A 94 4.53 -7.56 -8.18
C VAL A 94 5.65 -7.29 -7.17
N GLU A 95 6.62 -6.44 -7.52
CA GLU A 95 7.69 -6.00 -6.62
C GLU A 95 7.10 -5.30 -5.38
N MET A 96 6.17 -4.36 -5.58
CA MET A 96 5.45 -3.67 -4.51
C MET A 96 4.67 -4.64 -3.61
N ALA A 97 3.86 -5.53 -4.19
CA ALA A 97 3.08 -6.51 -3.43
C ALA A 97 3.97 -7.47 -2.63
N THR A 98 5.12 -7.85 -3.19
CA THR A 98 6.13 -8.68 -2.50
C THR A 98 6.74 -7.91 -1.33
N ARG A 99 7.10 -6.63 -1.52
CA ARG A 99 7.64 -5.77 -0.46
C ARG A 99 6.67 -5.64 0.72
N ILE A 100 5.40 -5.34 0.44
CA ILE A 100 4.33 -5.22 1.45
C ILE A 100 4.18 -6.55 2.22
N ALA A 101 4.12 -7.67 1.50
CA ALA A 101 3.98 -9.00 2.08
C ALA A 101 5.17 -9.37 2.98
N ASP A 102 6.39 -9.08 2.54
CA ASP A 102 7.62 -9.33 3.28
C ASP A 102 7.75 -8.45 4.53
N THR A 103 7.35 -7.17 4.43
CA THR A 103 7.34 -6.24 5.58
C THR A 103 6.40 -6.75 6.67
N TYR A 104 5.18 -7.20 6.30
CA TYR A 104 4.26 -7.79 7.27
C TYR A 104 4.76 -9.12 7.82
N SER A 105 5.12 -10.07 6.97
CA SER A 105 5.46 -11.44 7.38
C SER A 105 6.71 -11.51 8.27
N ARG A 106 7.64 -10.56 8.15
CA ARG A 106 8.83 -10.47 9.01
C ARG A 106 8.62 -9.61 10.25
N SER A 107 7.45 -9.00 10.41
CA SER A 107 7.18 -8.12 11.55
C SER A 107 6.85 -8.90 12.83
N PRO A 108 7.09 -8.32 14.02
CA PRO A 108 6.57 -8.85 15.27
C PRO A 108 5.03 -8.95 15.30
N LEU A 109 4.35 -8.14 14.48
CA LEU A 109 2.89 -8.16 14.36
C LEU A 109 2.40 -9.48 13.74
N ALA A 110 3.04 -9.95 12.67
CA ALA A 110 2.74 -11.26 12.07
C ALA A 110 2.94 -12.40 13.08
N ALA A 111 4.00 -12.35 13.88
CA ALA A 111 4.23 -13.32 14.96
C ALA A 111 3.13 -13.28 16.03
N ARG A 112 2.70 -12.07 16.43
CA ARG A 112 1.61 -11.86 17.40
C ARG A 112 0.26 -12.37 16.89
N GLU A 113 -0.05 -12.09 15.62
CA GLU A 113 -1.30 -12.50 14.96
C GLU A 113 -1.26 -13.96 14.48
N ARG A 114 -0.10 -14.62 14.56
CA ARG A 114 0.17 -15.98 14.04
C ARG A 114 -0.25 -16.13 12.58
N ARG A 115 0.02 -15.10 11.76
CA ARG A 115 -0.38 -15.03 10.36
C ARG A 115 0.72 -14.37 9.54
N THR A 116 0.93 -14.86 8.32
CA THR A 116 1.80 -14.26 7.32
C THR A 116 0.99 -13.78 6.12
N MET A 117 1.59 -12.90 5.32
CA MET A 117 1.03 -12.45 4.05
C MET A 117 1.88 -13.02 2.92
N ASP A 118 1.26 -13.79 2.04
CA ASP A 118 1.83 -14.13 0.72
C ASP A 118 1.47 -13.03 -0.30
N LYS A 119 2.35 -12.74 -1.26
CA LYS A 119 2.11 -11.71 -2.29
C LYS A 119 0.81 -11.91 -3.07
N ASN A 120 0.32 -13.15 -3.21
CA ASN A 120 -0.95 -13.41 -3.89
C ASN A 120 -2.17 -12.96 -3.08
N HIS A 121 -2.05 -12.70 -1.77
CA HIS A 121 -3.14 -12.07 -1.01
C HIS A 121 -3.45 -10.67 -1.52
N TYR A 122 -2.44 -9.92 -1.98
CA TYR A 122 -2.64 -8.63 -2.60
C TYR A 122 -3.56 -8.76 -3.82
N TRP A 123 -3.23 -9.68 -4.73
CA TRP A 123 -4.01 -9.92 -5.95
C TRP A 123 -5.40 -10.50 -5.68
N ARG A 124 -5.52 -11.44 -4.74
CA ARG A 124 -6.82 -12.05 -4.38
C ARG A 124 -7.80 -11.05 -3.78
N LYS A 125 -7.30 -9.99 -3.15
CA LYS A 125 -8.12 -8.96 -2.50
C LYS A 125 -8.30 -7.71 -3.34
N LYS A 126 -7.57 -7.55 -4.45
CA LYS A 126 -7.77 -6.46 -5.40
C LYS A 126 -9.09 -6.69 -6.15
N LEU A 127 -10.09 -5.86 -5.88
CA LEU A 127 -11.43 -5.96 -6.46
C LEU A 127 -11.60 -5.07 -7.69
N ALA A 128 -10.88 -3.95 -7.72
CA ALA A 128 -10.96 -2.96 -8.78
C ALA A 128 -9.63 -2.22 -8.93
N GLU A 129 -9.46 -1.61 -10.10
CA GLU A 129 -8.32 -0.77 -10.42
C GLU A 129 -8.80 0.46 -11.20
N SER A 130 -8.46 1.65 -10.70
CA SER A 130 -8.70 2.93 -11.38
C SER A 130 -7.38 3.41 -11.94
N LYS A 131 -7.26 3.39 -13.27
CA LYS A 131 -6.12 3.98 -13.99
C LYS A 131 -6.61 5.17 -14.77
N ASP A 132 -5.82 6.23 -14.80
CA ASP A 132 -6.04 7.25 -15.81
C ASP A 132 -5.69 6.66 -17.17
N HIS A 133 -6.65 6.74 -18.10
CA HIS A 133 -6.46 6.34 -19.49
C HIS A 133 -6.49 7.63 -20.29
N ALA A 134 -5.33 8.27 -20.44
CA ALA A 134 -5.18 9.27 -21.49
C ALA A 134 -5.38 8.52 -22.81
N ALA A 135 -6.40 8.90 -23.57
CA ALA A 135 -6.47 8.52 -24.97
C ALA A 135 -5.25 9.14 -25.67
N ASP A 136 -4.51 8.29 -26.35
CA ASP A 136 -3.46 8.66 -27.30
C ASP A 136 -3.99 9.57 -28.42
#